data_AF-A0A1I1MZB3-F1
#
_entry.id   AF-A0A1I1MZB3-F1
#
_cell.length_a   1.000
_cell.length_b   1.000
_cell.length_c   1.000
_cell.angle_alpha   90.00
_cell.angle_beta   90.00
_cell.angle_gamma   90.00
#
_symmetry.space_group_name_H-M   'P 1'
#
loop_
_entity.id
_entity.type
_entity.pdbx_description
1 polymer ?
#
loop_
_entity_poly.entity_id
_entity_poly.type
_entity_poly.pdbx_seq_one_letter_code
_entity_poly.pdbx_strand_id
1 'polypeptide(L)'
;MPDGHPKETSHELGKVILTALNDRQTGWSMGSFGAIAEFHQVEGDPGALWPDVFTRVTDRGGVAFTDLTDCTAVAYETLSPKPDRWGQSVALCLPEAAARMSRHKVLTALGPDHGALLPEHRGAMLFDMGLDQPQVDFCIRTDDPQLIDVLTQAEGQSLFTPGNPAMPAILAAHPHRIAVTRIGRVEVFQKIGGPDTGGKSPVGPHTHILPKLMATGRTHSANTPIPDGLVPVAGLHPASALSDQLGRDKPWDPAAFAAFQALFRDWAPSGQAELKALVRDLIAAGSQPDVFAPPPGRHMRAAVRIAIRQAAREDGETPTLSAWRALFDGAAKPEDLPPEHPA
;
A
#
# COMPACT_ATOMS: atom_id res chain seq x y z
N MET A 1 -18.94 10.44 28.48
CA MET A 1 -18.40 11.75 28.07
C MET A 1 -17.92 11.60 26.63
N PRO A 2 -18.75 11.92 25.62
CA PRO A 2 -18.30 11.92 24.24
C PRO A 2 -17.80 13.32 23.83
N ASP A 3 -17.11 13.40 22.69
CA ASP A 3 -16.83 14.62 21.91
C ASP A 3 -15.55 15.42 22.22
N GLY A 4 -14.40 14.87 21.83
CA GLY A 4 -13.14 15.64 21.77
C GLY A 4 -12.14 15.30 20.66
N HIS A 5 -12.13 14.09 20.08
CA HIS A 5 -10.95 13.60 19.34
C HIS A 5 -10.99 13.39 17.80
N PRO A 6 -12.12 13.43 17.05
CA PRO A 6 -12.07 13.10 15.62
C PRO A 6 -11.61 14.24 14.69
N LYS A 7 -11.81 15.53 15.06
CA LYS A 7 -11.50 16.65 14.15
C LYS A 7 -10.01 17.01 14.08
N GLU A 8 -9.30 16.88 15.19
CA GLU A 8 -7.87 17.25 15.27
C GLU A 8 -6.99 16.21 14.57
N THR A 9 -7.34 14.93 14.69
CA THR A 9 -6.69 13.81 13.96
C THR A 9 -6.86 13.92 12.45
N SER A 10 -8.04 14.32 11.95
CA SER A 10 -8.26 14.51 10.50
C SER A 10 -7.43 15.66 9.92
N HIS A 11 -7.29 16.77 10.65
CA HIS A 11 -6.48 17.90 10.20
C HIS A 11 -4.97 17.56 10.14
N GLU A 12 -4.46 16.85 11.14
CA GLU A 12 -3.07 16.37 11.14
C GLU A 12 -2.81 15.33 10.04
N LEU A 13 -3.73 14.40 9.82
CA LEU A 13 -3.65 13.47 8.70
C LEU A 13 -3.58 14.22 7.36
N GLY A 14 -4.45 15.19 7.14
CA GLY A 14 -4.44 16.01 5.91
C GLY A 14 -3.09 16.70 5.66
N LYS A 15 -2.42 17.22 6.70
CA LYS A 15 -1.08 17.80 6.58
C LYS A 15 -0.01 16.78 6.22
N VAL A 16 -0.07 15.58 6.83
CA VAL A 16 0.86 14.50 6.50
C VAL A 16 0.66 14.04 5.06
N ILE A 17 -0.58 13.85 4.60
CA ILE A 17 -0.89 13.50 3.21
C ILE A 17 -0.39 14.57 2.26
N LEU A 18 -0.65 15.85 2.55
CA LEU A 18 -0.17 16.95 1.72
C LEU A 18 1.36 16.93 1.63
N THR A 19 2.07 16.84 2.75
CA THR A 19 3.53 16.77 2.78
C THR A 19 4.05 15.57 1.98
N ALA A 20 3.46 14.40 2.18
CA ALA A 20 3.82 13.17 1.51
C ALA A 20 3.57 13.23 -0.01
N LEU A 21 2.50 13.90 -0.48
CA LEU A 21 2.25 14.10 -1.92
C LEU A 21 3.26 15.05 -2.57
N ASN A 22 3.95 15.88 -1.78
CA ASN A 22 5.04 16.74 -2.27
C ASN A 22 6.38 15.99 -2.34
N ASP A 23 6.53 14.85 -1.67
CA ASP A 23 7.75 14.05 -1.66
C ASP A 23 7.76 13.04 -2.81
N ARG A 24 8.75 13.16 -3.70
CA ARG A 24 8.92 12.25 -4.84
C ARG A 24 9.33 10.84 -4.44
N GLN A 25 9.91 10.67 -3.24
CA GLN A 25 10.31 9.35 -2.74
C GLN A 25 9.13 8.59 -2.14
N THR A 26 8.02 9.26 -1.87
CA THR A 26 6.81 8.65 -1.34
C THR A 26 6.04 7.91 -2.44
N GLY A 27 5.66 6.66 -2.13
CA GLY A 27 4.73 5.87 -2.92
C GLY A 27 3.33 5.85 -2.31
N TRP A 28 2.35 5.51 -3.13
CA TRP A 28 0.94 5.44 -2.78
C TRP A 28 0.32 4.18 -3.34
N SER A 29 -0.68 3.65 -2.65
CA SER A 29 -1.48 2.55 -3.18
C SER A 29 -2.95 2.71 -2.83
N MET A 30 -3.81 2.19 -3.69
CA MET A 30 -5.25 2.07 -3.43
C MET A 30 -5.73 0.72 -3.94
N GLY A 31 -6.53 0.03 -3.13
CA GLY A 31 -7.00 -1.30 -3.48
C GLY A 31 -7.32 -2.19 -2.30
N SER A 32 -7.22 -3.48 -2.58
CA SER A 32 -7.50 -4.58 -1.67
C SER A 32 -6.41 -5.65 -1.75
N PHE A 33 -6.49 -6.64 -0.88
CA PHE A 33 -5.56 -7.76 -0.88
C PHE A 33 -5.69 -8.62 -2.14
N GLY A 34 -4.83 -8.33 -3.12
CA GLY A 34 -4.81 -9.02 -4.41
C GLY A 34 -5.42 -8.23 -5.57
N ALA A 35 -5.92 -7.01 -5.36
CA ALA A 35 -6.27 -6.08 -6.44
C ALA A 35 -5.87 -4.67 -6.01
N ILE A 36 -4.69 -4.22 -6.44
CA ILE A 36 -4.08 -2.97 -5.97
C ILE A 36 -3.48 -2.19 -7.14
N ALA A 37 -3.65 -0.87 -7.10
CA ALA A 37 -2.96 0.06 -7.96
C ALA A 37 -1.95 0.85 -7.12
N GLU A 38 -0.75 1.00 -7.65
CA GLU A 38 0.35 1.70 -7.02
C GLU A 38 0.74 2.91 -7.86
N PHE A 39 1.11 4.00 -7.19
CA PHE A 39 1.63 5.21 -7.79
C PHE A 39 2.89 5.65 -7.05
N HIS A 40 3.97 5.86 -7.80
CA HIS A 40 5.15 6.56 -7.32
C HIS A 40 5.74 7.36 -8.49
N GLN A 41 6.43 8.45 -8.17
CA GLN A 41 7.13 9.26 -9.16
C GLN A 41 8.46 8.60 -9.51
N VAL A 42 8.78 8.49 -10.80
CA VAL A 42 10.04 7.90 -11.25
C VAL A 42 11.12 8.97 -11.30
N GLU A 43 12.30 8.66 -10.77
CA GLU A 43 13.45 9.56 -10.85
C GLU A 43 13.83 9.84 -12.32
N GLY A 44 14.00 11.12 -12.65
CA GLY A 44 14.35 11.57 -14.01
C GLY A 44 13.15 11.86 -14.91
N ASP A 45 11.93 11.45 -14.54
CA ASP A 45 10.72 11.86 -15.26
C ASP A 45 10.42 13.35 -15.06
N PRO A 46 9.61 13.96 -15.96
CA PRO A 46 9.00 15.26 -15.72
C PRO A 46 8.27 15.30 -14.36
N GLY A 47 8.27 16.48 -13.72
CA GLY A 47 7.58 16.66 -12.45
C GLY A 47 6.07 16.46 -12.59
N ALA A 48 5.43 15.95 -11.53
CA ALA A 48 3.98 15.81 -11.50
C ALA A 48 3.25 17.15 -11.69
N LEU A 49 2.10 17.10 -12.35
CA LEU A 49 1.07 18.13 -12.40
C LEU A 49 0.25 18.12 -11.11
N TRP A 50 -0.33 19.30 -10.80
CA TRP A 50 -1.05 19.58 -9.55
C TRP A 50 -2.44 20.14 -9.85
N PRO A 51 -3.39 19.29 -10.29
CA PRO A 51 -4.75 19.74 -10.56
C PRO A 51 -5.43 20.37 -9.34
N ASP A 52 -5.09 19.89 -8.14
CA ASP A 52 -5.54 20.41 -6.86
C ASP A 52 -4.53 20.08 -5.73
N VAL A 53 -4.89 20.42 -4.48
CA VAL A 53 -4.03 20.26 -3.31
C VAL A 53 -3.68 18.79 -2.99
N PHE A 54 -4.61 17.85 -3.24
CA PHE A 54 -4.50 16.43 -2.91
C PHE A 54 -4.33 15.52 -4.13
N THR A 55 -4.10 16.09 -5.31
CA THR A 55 -3.94 15.35 -6.56
C THR A 55 -2.55 15.53 -7.16
N ARG A 56 -1.91 14.41 -7.54
CA ARG A 56 -0.66 14.39 -8.31
C ARG A 56 -0.84 13.53 -9.54
N VAL A 57 -0.42 14.04 -10.69
CA VAL A 57 -0.53 13.32 -11.96
C VAL A 57 0.79 13.43 -12.73
N THR A 58 1.26 12.33 -13.29
CA THR A 58 2.38 12.26 -14.24
C THR A 58 1.88 11.63 -15.53
N ASP A 59 2.74 11.61 -16.56
CA ASP A 59 2.44 10.91 -17.81
C ASP A 59 2.22 9.40 -17.64
N ARG A 60 2.65 8.83 -16.49
CA ARG A 60 2.55 7.39 -16.19
C ARG A 60 1.32 7.03 -15.35
N GLY A 61 0.74 7.96 -14.62
CA GLY A 61 -0.38 7.70 -13.70
C GLY A 61 -0.67 8.87 -12.78
N GLY A 62 -1.54 8.67 -11.80
CA GLY A 62 -1.83 9.69 -10.80
C GLY A 62 -2.47 9.13 -9.54
N VAL A 63 -2.47 9.95 -8.49
CA VAL A 63 -3.14 9.70 -7.22
C VAL A 63 -3.93 10.95 -6.83
N ALA A 64 -5.14 10.76 -6.33
CA ALA A 64 -5.95 11.83 -5.78
C ALA A 64 -6.64 11.36 -4.50
N PHE A 65 -6.74 12.25 -3.52
CA PHE A 65 -7.56 12.05 -2.34
C PHE A 65 -8.76 13.00 -2.32
N THR A 66 -9.86 12.53 -1.73
CA THR A 66 -11.09 13.31 -1.55
C THR A 66 -11.32 13.57 -0.06
N ASP A 67 -12.33 12.95 0.55
CA ASP A 67 -12.67 13.14 1.95
C ASP A 67 -11.85 12.21 2.85
N LEU A 68 -11.15 12.80 3.82
CA LEU A 68 -10.32 12.11 4.81
C LEU A 68 -10.90 12.18 6.23
N THR A 69 -12.13 12.69 6.40
CA THR A 69 -12.72 12.99 7.71
C THR A 69 -12.78 11.78 8.65
N ASP A 70 -13.20 10.62 8.13
CA ASP A 70 -13.35 9.39 8.92
C ASP A 70 -12.13 8.45 8.84
N CYS A 71 -11.03 8.94 8.26
CA CYS A 71 -9.86 8.10 8.03
C CYS A 71 -9.02 7.91 9.30
N THR A 72 -8.77 6.66 9.64
CA THR A 72 -7.83 6.26 10.70
C THR A 72 -6.53 5.80 10.07
N ALA A 73 -5.44 6.52 10.36
CA ALA A 73 -4.10 6.11 9.96
C ALA A 73 -3.55 5.02 10.89
N VAL A 74 -2.91 4.01 10.31
CA VAL A 74 -2.24 2.92 11.02
C VAL A 74 -0.83 2.77 10.47
N ALA A 75 0.17 3.24 11.20
CA ALA A 75 1.57 3.04 10.85
C ALA A 75 2.04 1.65 11.27
N TYR A 76 2.72 0.93 10.39
CA TYR A 76 3.19 -0.41 10.68
C TYR A 76 4.52 -0.71 9.99
N GLU A 77 5.23 -1.67 10.56
CA GLU A 77 6.47 -2.22 10.01
C GLU A 77 6.31 -3.74 9.83
N THR A 78 6.98 -4.29 8.82
CA THR A 78 6.92 -5.72 8.49
C THR A 78 8.31 -6.31 8.47
N LEU A 79 8.44 -7.59 8.82
CA LEU A 79 9.71 -8.28 8.75
C LEU A 79 10.13 -8.49 7.28
N SER A 80 11.43 -8.32 7.03
CA SER A 80 12.05 -8.71 5.77
C SER A 80 12.70 -10.09 5.91
N PRO A 81 12.77 -10.88 4.82
CA PRO A 81 13.63 -12.07 4.78
C PRO A 81 15.10 -11.73 5.03
N LYS A 82 15.53 -10.53 4.63
CA LYS A 82 16.87 -10.03 4.89
C LYS A 82 16.97 -9.59 6.35
N PRO A 83 17.91 -10.15 7.15
CA PRO A 83 17.99 -9.93 8.59
C PRO A 83 18.35 -8.49 8.98
N ASP A 84 18.88 -7.71 8.04
CA ASP A 84 19.27 -6.32 8.22
C ASP A 84 18.24 -5.33 7.66
N ARG A 85 17.06 -5.83 7.25
CA ARG A 85 15.97 -5.02 6.68
C ARG A 85 14.63 -5.21 7.39
N TRP A 86 13.76 -4.24 7.21
CA TRP A 86 12.32 -4.29 7.51
C TRP A 86 11.57 -3.48 6.44
N GLY A 87 10.27 -3.74 6.29
CA GLY A 87 9.36 -2.91 5.53
C GLY A 87 8.63 -1.93 6.45
N GLN A 88 8.09 -0.86 5.87
CA GLN A 88 7.36 0.17 6.61
C GLN A 88 6.28 0.78 5.72
N SER A 89 5.12 1.12 6.28
CA SER A 89 4.01 1.76 5.56
C SER A 89 3.00 2.35 6.54
N VAL A 90 2.13 3.20 6.04
CA VAL A 90 0.93 3.68 6.75
C VAL A 90 -0.30 3.24 5.97
N ALA A 91 -1.18 2.48 6.60
CA ALA A 91 -2.49 2.16 6.05
C ALA A 91 -3.48 3.26 6.42
N LEU A 92 -4.20 3.77 5.43
CA LEU A 92 -5.32 4.68 5.61
C LEU A 92 -6.60 3.85 5.63
N CYS A 93 -7.23 3.80 6.80
CA CYS A 93 -8.33 2.88 7.07
C CYS A 93 -9.64 3.63 7.26
N LEU A 94 -10.74 2.96 6.94
CA LEU A 94 -12.10 3.38 7.29
C LEU A 94 -12.77 2.28 8.12
N PRO A 95 -13.77 2.61 8.95
CA PRO A 95 -14.69 1.62 9.49
C PRO A 95 -15.29 0.76 8.37
N GLU A 96 -15.47 -0.54 8.60
CA GLU A 96 -15.89 -1.49 7.55
C GLU A 96 -17.10 -1.01 6.76
N ALA A 97 -18.13 -0.49 7.42
CA ALA A 97 -19.34 0.01 6.76
C ALA A 97 -19.06 1.23 5.86
N ALA A 98 -18.18 2.13 6.30
CA ALA A 98 -17.79 3.30 5.55
C ALA A 98 -16.87 2.97 4.37
N ALA A 99 -16.09 1.89 4.47
CA ALA A 99 -15.17 1.44 3.41
C ALA A 99 -15.88 0.78 2.21
N ARG A 100 -17.15 0.38 2.34
CA ARG A 100 -17.86 -0.44 1.34
C ARG A 100 -17.97 0.27 -0.02
N MET A 101 -17.53 -0.41 -1.07
CA MET A 101 -17.69 -0.02 -2.47
C MET A 101 -18.80 -0.86 -3.15
N SER A 102 -18.89 -0.81 -4.48
CA SER A 102 -19.99 -1.43 -5.24
C SER A 102 -19.95 -2.96 -5.15
N ARG A 103 -18.76 -3.55 -5.05
CA ARG A 103 -18.53 -4.99 -4.89
C ARG A 103 -19.21 -5.80 -6.00
N HIS A 104 -19.13 -5.32 -7.24
CA HIS A 104 -19.59 -6.08 -8.40
C HIS A 104 -18.79 -7.39 -8.52
N LYS A 105 -19.45 -8.44 -8.98
CA LYS A 105 -18.86 -9.78 -9.17
C LYS A 105 -18.65 -10.14 -10.64
N VAL A 106 -19.02 -9.23 -11.51
CA VAL A 106 -19.07 -9.36 -12.95
C VAL A 106 -18.64 -8.06 -13.58
N LEU A 107 -18.11 -8.15 -14.81
CA LEU A 107 -17.79 -6.97 -15.60
C LEU A 107 -19.04 -6.09 -15.72
N THR A 108 -18.91 -4.82 -15.34
CA THR A 108 -20.05 -3.88 -15.27
C THR A 108 -19.67 -2.57 -15.94
N ALA A 109 -20.46 -2.11 -16.91
CA ALA A 109 -20.25 -0.80 -17.52
C ALA A 109 -20.69 0.32 -16.57
N LEU A 110 -19.84 1.33 -16.38
CA LEU A 110 -20.11 2.46 -15.49
C LEU A 110 -20.40 3.78 -16.26
N GLY A 111 -20.21 3.78 -17.58
CA GLY A 111 -20.32 4.98 -18.41
C GLY A 111 -19.02 5.78 -18.48
N PRO A 112 -19.07 7.03 -18.99
CA PRO A 112 -17.90 7.90 -19.07
C PRO A 112 -17.26 8.21 -17.70
N ASP A 113 -15.93 8.21 -17.61
CA ASP A 113 -15.20 8.52 -16.37
C ASP A 113 -15.09 10.02 -16.09
N HIS A 114 -16.19 10.65 -15.71
CA HIS A 114 -16.20 12.08 -15.38
C HIS A 114 -15.22 12.47 -14.26
N GLY A 115 -14.82 11.53 -13.41
CA GLY A 115 -13.86 11.75 -12.34
C GLY A 115 -12.39 11.63 -12.75
N ALA A 116 -12.08 11.40 -14.03
CA ALA A 116 -10.71 11.18 -14.48
C ALA A 116 -9.78 12.36 -14.08
N LEU A 117 -8.58 12.02 -13.61
CA LEU A 117 -7.61 13.01 -13.13
C LEU A 117 -7.12 13.95 -14.24
N LEU A 118 -6.98 13.42 -15.45
CA LEU A 118 -6.67 14.19 -16.66
C LEU A 118 -7.97 14.55 -17.40
N PRO A 119 -8.24 15.84 -17.69
CA PRO A 119 -9.47 16.28 -18.35
C PRO A 119 -9.78 15.55 -19.66
N GLU A 120 -8.76 15.27 -20.47
CA GLU A 120 -8.84 14.55 -21.75
C GLU A 120 -9.39 13.13 -21.60
N HIS A 121 -9.22 12.51 -20.43
CA HIS A 121 -9.71 11.15 -20.16
C HIS A 121 -11.16 11.10 -19.69
N ARG A 122 -11.82 12.25 -19.44
CA ARG A 122 -13.15 12.29 -18.82
C ARG A 122 -14.31 11.80 -19.70
N GLY A 123 -14.05 11.69 -21.01
CA GLY A 123 -15.01 11.15 -21.98
C GLY A 123 -14.85 9.64 -22.22
N ALA A 124 -13.75 9.02 -21.76
CA ALA A 124 -13.49 7.61 -21.99
C ALA A 124 -14.39 6.72 -21.14
N MET A 125 -14.74 5.54 -21.65
CA MET A 125 -15.65 4.60 -20.99
C MET A 125 -14.96 3.88 -19.85
N LEU A 126 -15.64 3.78 -18.71
CA LEU A 126 -15.20 3.09 -17.51
C LEU A 126 -15.97 1.78 -17.32
N PHE A 127 -15.25 0.72 -17.00
CA PHE A 127 -15.80 -0.58 -16.66
C PHE A 127 -15.21 -1.08 -15.35
N ASP A 128 -16.05 -1.49 -14.40
CA ASP A 128 -15.62 -2.23 -13.22
C ASP A 128 -15.32 -3.67 -13.62
N MET A 129 -14.13 -4.15 -13.26
CA MET A 129 -13.68 -5.51 -13.55
C MET A 129 -14.46 -6.60 -12.80
N GLY A 130 -15.26 -6.24 -11.79
CA GLY A 130 -16.14 -7.17 -11.09
C GLY A 130 -15.38 -8.13 -10.18
N LEU A 131 -14.37 -7.64 -9.45
CA LEU A 131 -13.45 -8.47 -8.67
C LEU A 131 -13.98 -8.90 -7.28
N ASP A 132 -15.26 -8.63 -6.96
CA ASP A 132 -15.92 -8.93 -5.67
C ASP A 132 -15.16 -8.35 -4.44
N GLN A 133 -14.49 -7.21 -4.61
CA GLN A 133 -13.70 -6.57 -3.54
C GLN A 133 -14.57 -5.58 -2.75
N PRO A 134 -14.56 -5.64 -1.40
CA PRO A 134 -15.48 -4.83 -0.61
C PRO A 134 -15.05 -3.36 -0.49
N GLN A 135 -13.76 -3.03 -0.65
CA GLN A 135 -13.26 -1.68 -0.37
C GLN A 135 -12.64 -0.93 -1.56
N VAL A 136 -12.69 -1.52 -2.76
CA VAL A 136 -12.20 -0.92 -4.00
C VAL A 136 -13.09 -1.34 -5.16
N ASP A 137 -13.47 -0.36 -6.00
CA ASP A 137 -13.93 -0.64 -7.35
C ASP A 137 -12.71 -0.57 -8.27
N PHE A 138 -12.34 -1.72 -8.85
CA PHE A 138 -11.13 -1.85 -9.66
C PHE A 138 -11.53 -1.83 -11.14
N CYS A 139 -11.28 -0.71 -11.79
CA CYS A 139 -11.82 -0.40 -13.09
C CYS A 139 -10.75 -0.35 -14.17
N ILE A 140 -11.21 -0.50 -15.42
CA ILE A 140 -10.45 -0.16 -16.62
C ILE A 140 -11.14 1.01 -17.33
N ARG A 141 -10.35 1.90 -17.92
CA ARG A 141 -10.83 3.02 -18.74
C ARG A 141 -10.22 2.96 -20.13
N THR A 142 -11.07 3.11 -21.14
CA THR A 142 -10.65 3.06 -22.54
C THR A 142 -11.56 3.89 -23.43
N ASP A 143 -10.98 4.47 -24.47
CA ASP A 143 -11.65 5.09 -25.61
C ASP A 143 -11.47 4.26 -26.90
N ASP A 144 -10.84 3.08 -26.82
CA ASP A 144 -10.67 2.15 -27.94
C ASP A 144 -12.00 1.47 -28.28
N PRO A 145 -12.60 1.75 -29.46
CA PRO A 145 -13.88 1.17 -29.84
C PRO A 145 -13.86 -0.36 -29.87
N GLN A 146 -12.74 -0.99 -30.24
CA GLN A 146 -12.67 -2.45 -30.33
C GLN A 146 -12.69 -3.08 -28.93
N LEU A 147 -11.94 -2.51 -27.99
CA LEU A 147 -11.99 -2.96 -26.61
C LEU A 147 -13.37 -2.72 -26.00
N ILE A 148 -13.98 -1.55 -26.24
CA ILE A 148 -15.33 -1.22 -25.77
C ILE A 148 -16.35 -2.26 -26.24
N ASP A 149 -16.31 -2.65 -27.52
CA ASP A 149 -17.22 -3.66 -28.07
C ASP A 149 -17.08 -5.01 -27.36
N VAL A 150 -15.84 -5.46 -27.13
CA VAL A 150 -15.57 -6.72 -26.43
C VAL A 150 -16.06 -6.66 -24.97
N LEU A 151 -15.79 -5.56 -24.27
CA LEU A 151 -16.20 -5.39 -22.88
C LEU A 151 -17.72 -5.31 -22.74
N THR A 152 -18.39 -4.62 -23.66
CA THR A 152 -19.86 -4.51 -23.69
C THR A 152 -20.49 -5.88 -23.93
N GLN A 153 -19.96 -6.69 -24.84
CA GLN A 153 -20.45 -8.05 -25.08
C GLN A 153 -20.22 -9.00 -23.90
N ALA A 154 -19.17 -8.75 -23.10
CA ALA A 154 -18.83 -9.54 -21.92
C ALA A 154 -19.49 -9.02 -20.62
N GLU A 155 -20.27 -7.93 -20.68
CA GLU A 155 -20.95 -7.36 -19.52
C GLU A 155 -21.86 -8.38 -18.83
N GLY A 156 -21.89 -8.34 -17.50
CA GLY A 156 -22.65 -9.30 -16.69
C GLY A 156 -21.96 -10.65 -16.50
N GLN A 157 -20.75 -10.86 -17.05
CA GLN A 157 -19.97 -12.07 -16.86
C GLN A 157 -18.73 -11.81 -15.99
N SER A 158 -18.31 -12.81 -15.20
CA SER A 158 -17.03 -12.73 -14.48
C SER A 158 -15.87 -12.80 -15.48
N LEU A 159 -14.87 -11.95 -15.28
CA LEU A 159 -13.63 -11.98 -16.07
C LEU A 159 -12.84 -13.30 -15.93
N PHE A 160 -13.08 -14.05 -14.86
CA PHE A 160 -12.44 -15.34 -14.62
C PHE A 160 -13.21 -16.53 -15.21
N THR A 161 -14.35 -16.28 -15.87
CA THR A 161 -15.10 -17.31 -16.57
C THR A 161 -14.23 -17.88 -17.70
N PRO A 162 -14.03 -19.21 -17.78
CA PRO A 162 -13.25 -19.81 -18.87
C PRO A 162 -13.79 -19.41 -20.24
N GLY A 163 -12.91 -18.98 -21.14
CA GLY A 163 -13.28 -18.56 -22.49
C GLY A 163 -13.84 -17.13 -22.60
N ASN A 164 -13.92 -16.36 -21.50
CA ASN A 164 -14.30 -14.95 -21.58
C ASN A 164 -13.21 -14.16 -22.37
N PRO A 165 -13.57 -13.48 -23.48
CA PRO A 165 -12.61 -12.78 -24.33
C PRO A 165 -12.09 -11.46 -23.72
N ALA A 166 -12.72 -10.96 -22.66
CA ALA A 166 -12.40 -9.65 -22.09
C ALA A 166 -10.97 -9.58 -21.53
N MET A 167 -10.51 -10.58 -20.77
CA MET A 167 -9.18 -10.53 -20.17
C MET A 167 -8.05 -10.52 -21.22
N PRO A 168 -8.06 -11.39 -22.25
CA PRO A 168 -7.11 -11.26 -23.37
C PRO A 168 -7.15 -9.90 -24.06
N ALA A 169 -8.34 -9.34 -24.30
CA ALA A 169 -8.48 -8.03 -24.95
C ALA A 169 -7.91 -6.90 -24.09
N ILE A 170 -8.16 -6.92 -22.76
CA ILE A 170 -7.58 -5.97 -21.80
C ILE A 170 -6.05 -6.04 -21.84
N LEU A 171 -5.47 -7.24 -21.82
CA LEU A 171 -4.02 -7.41 -21.84
C LEU A 171 -3.39 -6.87 -23.13
N ALA A 172 -4.04 -7.07 -24.28
CA ALA A 172 -3.54 -6.61 -25.58
C ALA A 172 -3.67 -5.08 -25.76
N ALA A 173 -4.75 -4.49 -25.27
CA ALA A 173 -5.03 -3.06 -25.45
C ALA A 173 -4.33 -2.18 -24.40
N HIS A 174 -3.91 -2.76 -23.26
CA HIS A 174 -3.31 -2.01 -22.14
C HIS A 174 -4.12 -0.77 -21.71
N PRO A 175 -5.44 -0.88 -21.43
CA PRO A 175 -6.24 0.26 -21.03
C PRO A 175 -5.70 0.87 -19.73
N HIS A 176 -6.09 2.12 -19.47
CA HIS A 176 -5.81 2.73 -18.18
C HIS A 176 -6.51 1.91 -17.08
N ARG A 177 -5.82 1.69 -15.95
CA ARG A 177 -6.42 1.02 -14.77
C ARG A 177 -6.61 2.00 -13.65
N ILE A 178 -7.74 1.87 -12.97
CA ILE A 178 -8.15 2.80 -11.93
C ILE A 178 -8.60 1.99 -10.72
N ALA A 179 -7.93 2.17 -9.59
CA ALA A 179 -8.44 1.74 -8.30
C ALA A 179 -9.18 2.91 -7.65
N VAL A 180 -10.50 2.79 -7.48
CA VAL A 180 -11.33 3.79 -6.81
C VAL A 180 -11.71 3.28 -5.42
N THR A 181 -11.47 4.10 -4.41
CA THR A 181 -11.88 3.84 -3.03
C THR A 181 -12.72 4.99 -2.52
N ARG A 182 -13.22 4.88 -1.29
CA ARG A 182 -14.01 5.93 -0.65
C ARG A 182 -13.28 7.25 -0.43
N ILE A 183 -11.95 7.20 -0.35
CA ILE A 183 -11.13 8.38 -0.04
C ILE A 183 -10.34 8.90 -1.24
N GLY A 184 -10.58 8.36 -2.44
CA GLY A 184 -9.86 8.82 -3.63
C GLY A 184 -9.66 7.74 -4.69
N ARG A 185 -8.68 7.99 -5.58
CA ARG A 185 -8.32 7.06 -6.65
C ARG A 185 -6.84 7.06 -6.97
N VAL A 186 -6.35 5.91 -7.44
CA VAL A 186 -5.08 5.79 -8.16
C VAL A 186 -5.40 5.42 -9.61
N GLU A 187 -4.77 6.12 -10.55
CA GLU A 187 -4.86 5.83 -11.98
C GLU A 187 -3.49 5.44 -12.53
N VAL A 188 -3.48 4.46 -13.44
CA VAL A 188 -2.26 4.02 -14.11
C VAL A 188 -2.43 4.02 -15.61
N PHE A 189 -1.51 4.71 -16.29
CA PHE A 189 -1.52 4.91 -17.74
C PHE A 189 -0.49 4.04 -18.48
N GLN A 190 0.43 3.44 -17.74
CA GLN A 190 1.49 2.60 -18.30
C GLN A 190 0.94 1.29 -18.90
N LYS A 191 1.76 0.57 -19.66
CA LYS A 191 1.40 -0.78 -20.11
C LYS A 191 1.22 -1.76 -18.94
N ILE A 192 0.43 -2.81 -19.18
CA ILE A 192 0.31 -3.94 -18.25
C ILE A 192 1.57 -4.82 -18.41
N GLY A 193 2.09 -5.34 -17.30
CA GLY A 193 3.19 -6.30 -17.30
C GLY A 193 2.83 -7.56 -18.10
N GLY A 194 3.73 -8.04 -18.96
CA GLY A 194 3.46 -9.15 -19.87
C GLY A 194 4.49 -9.27 -20.99
N PRO A 195 4.24 -10.09 -22.01
CA PRO A 195 5.17 -10.30 -23.12
C PRO A 195 5.67 -9.00 -23.78
N ASP A 196 4.78 -8.03 -23.97
CA ASP A 196 5.07 -6.74 -24.62
C ASP A 196 5.96 -5.80 -23.79
N THR A 197 6.19 -6.15 -22.53
CA THR A 197 7.04 -5.41 -21.57
C THR A 197 8.22 -6.26 -21.10
N GLY A 198 8.53 -7.36 -21.80
CA GLY A 198 9.64 -8.25 -21.43
C GLY A 198 9.33 -9.13 -20.21
N GLY A 199 8.03 -9.35 -19.94
CA GLY A 199 7.54 -10.18 -18.86
C GLY A 199 7.53 -9.50 -17.49
N LYS A 200 7.70 -8.18 -17.41
CA LYS A 200 7.75 -7.42 -16.16
C LYS A 200 6.89 -6.17 -16.22
N SER A 201 6.41 -5.69 -15.08
CA SER A 201 5.75 -4.39 -15.03
C SER A 201 6.75 -3.26 -15.31
N PRO A 202 6.38 -2.23 -16.11
CA PRO A 202 7.20 -1.05 -16.28
C PRO A 202 7.49 -0.36 -14.93
N VAL A 203 8.66 0.26 -14.80
CA VAL A 203 8.99 1.11 -13.64
C VAL A 203 7.98 2.25 -13.52
N GLY A 204 7.57 2.59 -12.29
CA GLY A 204 6.56 3.61 -12.03
C GLY A 204 5.20 3.02 -11.63
N PRO A 205 4.11 3.80 -11.80
CA PRO A 205 2.76 3.38 -11.48
C PRO A 205 2.38 2.08 -12.21
N HIS A 206 1.85 1.10 -11.48
CA HIS A 206 1.45 -0.20 -12.02
C HIS A 206 0.35 -0.82 -11.15
N THR A 207 -0.16 -1.97 -11.59
CA THR A 207 -1.28 -2.64 -10.93
C THR A 207 -1.00 -4.12 -10.76
N HIS A 208 -1.48 -4.70 -9.65
CA HIS A 208 -1.42 -6.13 -9.40
C HIS A 208 -2.83 -6.69 -9.27
N ILE A 209 -3.14 -7.74 -10.03
CA ILE A 209 -4.34 -8.55 -9.89
C ILE A 209 -3.90 -9.98 -9.63
N LEU A 210 -4.15 -10.47 -8.42
CA LEU A 210 -3.66 -11.74 -7.89
C LEU A 210 -4.87 -12.59 -7.44
N PRO A 211 -5.47 -13.38 -8.35
CA PRO A 211 -6.69 -14.14 -8.06
C PRO A 211 -6.59 -15.05 -6.84
N LYS A 212 -5.41 -15.63 -6.59
CA LYS A 212 -5.17 -16.48 -5.40
C LYS A 212 -5.29 -15.71 -4.09
N LEU A 213 -4.86 -14.45 -4.05
CA LEU A 213 -4.98 -13.61 -2.85
C LEU A 213 -6.41 -13.11 -2.68
N MET A 214 -7.06 -12.68 -3.76
CA MET A 214 -8.47 -12.26 -3.73
C MET A 214 -9.40 -13.38 -3.27
N ALA A 215 -9.14 -14.62 -3.68
CA ALA A 215 -9.91 -15.80 -3.28
C ALA A 215 -9.88 -16.07 -1.76
N THR A 216 -8.94 -15.47 -1.02
CA THR A 216 -8.92 -15.56 0.45
C THR A 216 -10.04 -14.73 1.10
N GLY A 217 -10.66 -13.80 0.37
CA GLY A 217 -11.74 -12.93 0.86
C GLY A 217 -11.28 -11.89 1.89
N ARG A 218 -9.97 -11.72 2.05
CA ARG A 218 -9.40 -10.80 3.03
C ARG A 218 -9.28 -9.41 2.45
N THR A 219 -9.46 -8.39 3.28
CA THR A 219 -9.23 -6.99 2.87
C THR A 219 -7.76 -6.63 2.85
N HIS A 220 -6.94 -7.27 3.69
CA HIS A 220 -5.50 -7.04 3.83
C HIS A 220 -4.75 -8.31 4.28
N SER A 221 -3.43 -8.28 4.17
CA SER A 221 -2.53 -9.36 4.63
C SER A 221 -2.67 -9.59 6.14
N ALA A 222 -2.53 -10.84 6.60
CA ALA A 222 -2.46 -11.13 8.06
C ALA A 222 -1.28 -10.45 8.74
N ASN A 223 -0.29 -10.01 7.98
CA ASN A 223 0.94 -9.48 8.51
C ASN A 223 0.84 -7.97 8.72
N THR A 224 -0.19 -7.33 8.16
CA THR A 224 -0.52 -5.94 8.42
C THR A 224 -1.36 -5.86 9.69
N PRO A 225 -0.91 -5.17 10.76
CA PRO A 225 -1.60 -5.12 12.04
C PRO A 225 -2.75 -4.09 12.02
N ILE A 226 -3.72 -4.26 11.13
CA ILE A 226 -4.91 -3.40 11.09
C ILE A 226 -5.83 -3.79 12.26
N PRO A 227 -6.27 -2.84 13.11
CA PRO A 227 -7.22 -3.12 14.18
C PRO A 227 -8.55 -3.68 13.67
N ASP A 228 -9.20 -4.50 14.49
CA ASP A 228 -10.52 -5.06 14.17
C ASP A 228 -11.55 -3.95 13.89
N GLY A 229 -12.43 -4.18 12.90
CA GLY A 229 -13.44 -3.22 12.47
C GLY A 229 -12.94 -2.14 11.49
N LEU A 230 -11.63 -2.05 11.25
CA LEU A 230 -11.04 -1.18 10.25
C LEU A 230 -10.68 -1.93 8.97
N VAL A 231 -10.82 -1.25 7.84
CA VAL A 231 -10.48 -1.75 6.51
C VAL A 231 -9.54 -0.75 5.83
N PRO A 232 -8.34 -1.17 5.39
CA PRO A 232 -7.44 -0.28 4.67
C PRO A 232 -7.98 -0.03 3.26
N VAL A 233 -8.08 1.26 2.90
CA VAL A 233 -8.57 1.73 1.59
C VAL A 233 -7.46 2.39 0.77
N ALA A 234 -6.41 2.90 1.42
CA ALA A 234 -5.20 3.35 0.74
C ALA A 234 -3.96 3.05 1.57
N GLY A 235 -2.80 3.05 0.92
CA GLY A 235 -1.48 2.95 1.53
C GLY A 235 -0.65 4.18 1.22
N LEU A 236 0.01 4.70 2.25
CA LEU A 236 1.11 5.64 2.15
C LEU A 236 2.41 4.84 2.38
N HIS A 237 3.36 4.97 1.45
CA HIS A 237 4.66 4.31 1.50
C HIS A 237 5.75 5.40 1.57
N PRO A 238 6.08 5.92 2.77
CA PRO A 238 7.11 6.94 2.93
C PRO A 238 8.48 6.43 2.49
N ALA A 239 9.38 7.35 2.19
CA ALA A 239 10.77 7.03 1.87
C ALA A 239 11.36 6.03 2.88
N SER A 240 11.89 4.91 2.38
CA SER A 240 12.57 3.92 3.20
C SER A 240 13.94 4.44 3.62
N ALA A 241 14.39 4.07 4.81
CA ALA A 241 15.75 4.38 5.28
C ALA A 241 16.82 3.45 4.66
N LEU A 242 16.39 2.37 4.01
CA LEU A 242 17.25 1.25 3.60
C LEU A 242 17.22 0.97 2.11
N SER A 243 16.12 1.30 1.45
CA SER A 243 15.90 0.94 0.05
C SER A 243 15.31 2.09 -0.75
N ASP A 244 15.55 2.08 -2.05
CA ASP A 244 14.82 2.92 -2.98
C ASP A 244 13.44 2.34 -3.32
N GLN A 245 12.68 3.04 -4.18
CA GLN A 245 11.34 2.65 -4.63
C GLN A 245 11.32 1.34 -5.44
N LEU A 246 12.47 0.89 -5.95
CA LEU A 246 12.63 -0.38 -6.65
C LEU A 246 13.09 -1.50 -5.71
N GLY A 247 13.17 -1.23 -4.40
CA GLY A 247 13.61 -2.18 -3.38
C GLY A 247 15.12 -2.45 -3.35
N ARG A 248 15.90 -1.70 -4.15
CA ARG A 248 17.37 -1.79 -4.18
C ARG A 248 17.93 -1.15 -2.92
N ASP A 249 19.06 -1.67 -2.43
CA ASP A 249 19.73 -1.05 -1.28
C ASP A 249 20.17 0.38 -1.61
N LYS A 250 20.01 1.28 -0.64
CA LYS A 250 20.63 2.60 -0.65
C LYS A 250 21.46 2.82 0.62
N PRO A 251 22.34 3.83 0.66
CA PRO A 251 22.98 4.23 1.89
C PRO A 251 21.94 4.52 3.00
N TRP A 252 22.30 4.19 4.24
CA TRP A 252 21.45 4.46 5.40
C TRP A 252 21.04 5.93 5.44
N ASP A 253 19.73 6.15 5.53
CA ASP A 253 19.14 7.48 5.56
C ASP A 253 18.48 7.73 6.93
N PRO A 254 19.21 8.37 7.87
CA PRO A 254 18.71 8.61 9.22
C PRO A 254 17.53 9.59 9.24
N ALA A 255 17.43 10.48 8.26
CA ALA A 255 16.32 11.44 8.17
C ALA A 255 15.02 10.71 7.78
N ALA A 256 15.07 9.84 6.77
CA ALA A 256 13.93 8.99 6.39
C ALA A 256 13.52 8.05 7.54
N PHE A 257 14.50 7.50 8.27
CA PHE A 257 14.22 6.69 9.46
C PHE A 257 13.48 7.49 10.54
N ALA A 258 14.02 8.64 10.94
CA ALA A 258 13.42 9.49 11.97
C ALA A 258 12.01 9.97 11.58
N ALA A 259 11.82 10.32 10.30
CA ALA A 259 10.51 10.72 9.78
C ALA A 259 9.48 9.61 9.90
N PHE A 260 9.82 8.36 9.53
CA PHE A 260 8.90 7.24 9.71
C PHE A 260 8.67 6.89 11.18
N GLN A 261 9.71 6.93 12.03
CA GLN A 261 9.53 6.68 13.47
C GLN A 261 8.62 7.72 14.14
N ALA A 262 8.51 8.95 13.62
CA ALA A 262 7.51 9.91 14.08
C ALA A 262 6.09 9.44 13.76
N LEU A 263 5.82 9.05 12.51
CA LEU A 263 4.52 8.47 12.12
C LEU A 263 4.20 7.20 12.92
N PHE A 264 5.20 6.36 13.16
CA PHE A 264 5.03 5.12 13.93
C PHE A 264 4.66 5.41 15.40
N ARG A 265 5.29 6.40 16.05
CA ARG A 265 4.91 6.76 17.42
C ARG A 265 3.47 7.24 17.51
N ASP A 266 3.00 7.98 16.52
CA ASP A 266 1.67 8.60 16.56
C ASP A 266 0.57 7.61 16.14
N TRP A 267 0.86 6.69 15.23
CA TRP A 267 -0.15 5.85 14.56
C TRP A 267 0.08 4.34 14.65
N ALA A 268 1.09 3.87 15.38
CA ALA A 268 1.24 2.43 15.58
C ALA A 268 0.05 1.84 16.35
N PRO A 269 -0.34 0.59 16.07
CA PRO A 269 -1.27 -0.12 16.93
C PRO A 269 -0.79 -0.15 18.38
N SER A 270 -1.76 -0.08 19.31
CA SER A 270 -1.52 0.07 20.75
C SER A 270 -0.42 -0.86 21.28
N GLY A 271 0.53 -0.28 22.01
CA GLY A 271 1.60 -1.01 22.70
C GLY A 271 2.84 -1.32 21.85
N GLN A 272 2.78 -1.18 20.51
CA GLN A 272 3.94 -1.50 19.67
C GLN A 272 5.05 -0.44 19.79
N ALA A 273 4.71 0.84 19.82
CA ALA A 273 5.69 1.92 19.95
C ALA A 273 6.43 1.85 21.30
N GLU A 274 5.69 1.66 22.39
CA GLU A 274 6.25 1.53 23.74
C GLU A 274 7.12 0.28 23.87
N LEU A 275 6.69 -0.84 23.29
CA LEU A 275 7.45 -2.08 23.28
C LEU A 275 8.79 -1.91 22.53
N LYS A 276 8.78 -1.26 21.36
CA LYS A 276 10.01 -1.00 20.61
C LYS A 276 10.98 -0.11 21.40
N ALA A 277 10.46 0.93 22.06
CA ALA A 277 11.27 1.80 22.92
C ALA A 277 11.89 1.00 24.08
N LEU A 278 11.10 0.20 24.79
CA LEU A 278 11.58 -0.66 25.88
C LEU A 278 12.71 -1.60 25.43
N VAL A 279 12.53 -2.30 24.31
CA VAL A 279 13.55 -3.23 23.79
C VAL A 279 14.85 -2.50 23.47
N ARG A 280 14.76 -1.30 22.87
CA ARG A 280 15.92 -0.47 22.56
C ARG A 280 16.63 0.03 23.81
N ASP A 281 15.88 0.49 24.81
CA ASP A 281 16.42 0.95 26.08
C ASP A 281 17.16 -0.19 26.81
N LEU A 282 16.60 -1.40 26.80
CA LEU A 282 17.25 -2.58 27.39
C LEU A 282 18.57 -2.92 26.68
N ILE A 283 18.59 -2.89 25.34
CA ILE A 283 19.80 -3.14 24.54
C ILE A 283 20.85 -2.06 24.82
N ALA A 284 20.47 -0.77 24.80
CA ALA A 284 21.36 0.35 25.06
C ALA A 284 21.93 0.33 26.49
N ALA A 285 21.16 -0.13 27.47
CA ALA A 285 21.60 -0.33 28.85
C ALA A 285 22.51 -1.57 29.04
N GLY A 286 22.77 -2.36 27.98
CA GLY A 286 23.59 -3.57 28.06
C GLY A 286 22.90 -4.76 28.72
N SER A 287 21.56 -4.70 28.88
CA SER A 287 20.79 -5.78 29.53
C SER A 287 20.81 -7.05 28.68
N GLN A 288 21.00 -8.20 29.33
CA GLN A 288 20.94 -9.50 28.66
C GLN A 288 19.47 -9.85 28.29
N PRO A 289 19.24 -10.60 27.20
CA PRO A 289 17.89 -10.84 26.68
C PRO A 289 17.03 -11.76 27.57
N ASP A 290 17.62 -12.45 28.55
CA ASP A 290 16.91 -13.31 29.52
C ASP A 290 16.06 -12.53 30.53
N VAL A 291 16.32 -11.22 30.70
CA VAL A 291 15.49 -10.33 31.53
C VAL A 291 14.16 -9.95 30.86
N PHE A 292 13.99 -10.28 29.58
CA PHE A 292 12.84 -9.88 28.77
C PHE A 292 11.96 -11.07 28.43
N ALA A 293 10.70 -11.02 28.86
CA ALA A 293 9.69 -11.99 28.48
C ALA A 293 9.08 -11.60 27.12
N PRO A 294 9.10 -12.48 26.09
CA PRO A 294 8.56 -12.14 24.79
C PRO A 294 7.03 -11.94 24.86
N PRO A 295 6.50 -10.89 24.21
CA PRO A 295 5.09 -10.59 24.26
C PRO A 295 4.26 -11.63 23.47
N PRO A 296 2.99 -11.84 23.84
CA PRO A 296 2.09 -12.67 23.06
C PRO A 296 1.74 -12.00 21.72
N GLY A 297 1.32 -12.81 20.76
CA GLY A 297 0.88 -12.32 19.46
C GLY A 297 2.02 -12.06 18.47
N ARG A 298 1.73 -12.32 17.20
CA ARG A 298 2.72 -12.26 16.12
C ARG A 298 3.24 -10.84 15.85
N HIS A 299 2.38 -9.84 15.92
CA HIS A 299 2.74 -8.45 15.61
C HIS A 299 3.64 -7.84 16.70
N MET A 300 3.36 -8.14 17.97
CA MET A 300 4.23 -7.73 19.07
C MET A 300 5.61 -8.39 18.97
N ARG A 301 5.68 -9.68 18.65
CA ARG A 301 6.97 -10.35 18.39
C ARG A 301 7.71 -9.77 17.17
N ALA A 302 7.00 -9.42 16.11
CA ALA A 302 7.59 -8.73 14.96
C ALA A 302 8.15 -7.37 15.36
N ALA A 303 7.45 -6.60 16.20
CA ALA A 303 7.93 -5.32 16.72
C ALA A 303 9.23 -5.46 17.53
N VAL A 304 9.36 -6.48 18.39
CA VAL A 304 10.63 -6.79 19.09
C VAL A 304 11.77 -7.03 18.10
N ARG A 305 11.54 -7.89 17.10
CA ARG A 305 12.55 -8.22 16.08
C ARG A 305 12.97 -7.00 15.28
N ILE A 306 12.01 -6.17 14.89
CA ILE A 306 12.28 -4.94 14.13
C ILE A 306 13.04 -3.93 15.01
N ALA A 307 12.69 -3.77 16.29
CA ALA A 307 13.46 -2.93 17.21
C ALA A 307 14.94 -3.35 17.29
N ILE A 308 15.20 -4.66 17.37
CA ILE A 308 16.57 -5.21 17.36
C ILE A 308 17.28 -4.89 16.04
N ARG A 309 16.63 -5.10 14.89
CA ARG A 309 17.22 -4.77 13.57
C ARG A 309 17.53 -3.30 13.40
N GLN A 310 16.69 -2.43 13.94
CA GLN A 310 16.88 -0.99 13.87
C GLN A 310 18.01 -0.54 14.82
N ALA A 311 18.10 -1.10 16.04
CA ALA A 311 19.22 -0.85 16.95
C ALA A 311 20.56 -1.28 16.31
N ALA A 312 20.59 -2.44 15.66
CA ALA A 312 21.76 -2.89 14.90
C ALA A 312 22.19 -1.93 13.79
N ARG A 313 21.22 -1.25 13.17
CA ARG A 313 21.46 -0.30 12.09
C ARG A 313 21.97 1.05 12.60
N GLU A 314 21.42 1.55 13.70
CA GLU A 314 21.79 2.86 14.27
C GLU A 314 23.05 2.82 15.12
N ASP A 315 23.17 1.82 15.98
CA ASP A 315 24.21 1.77 17.03
C ASP A 315 25.40 0.86 16.64
N GLY A 316 25.22 0.06 15.58
CA GLY A 316 26.17 -0.96 15.17
C GLY A 316 26.09 -2.25 16.01
N GLU A 317 26.85 -3.27 15.61
CA GLU A 317 26.83 -4.57 16.27
C GLU A 317 27.60 -4.54 17.60
N THR A 318 26.99 -5.05 18.67
CA THR A 318 27.60 -5.18 20.01
C THR A 318 27.35 -6.60 20.55
N PRO A 319 28.16 -7.10 21.52
CA PRO A 319 27.93 -8.42 22.10
C PRO A 319 26.52 -8.59 22.68
N THR A 320 25.99 -7.55 23.33
CA THR A 320 24.61 -7.54 23.85
C THR A 320 23.60 -7.66 22.73
N LEU A 321 23.70 -6.82 21.70
CA LEU A 321 22.80 -6.86 20.55
C LEU A 321 22.85 -8.22 19.82
N SER A 322 24.05 -8.80 19.65
CA SER A 322 24.22 -10.13 19.08
C SER A 322 23.47 -11.20 19.89
N ALA A 323 23.48 -11.12 21.21
CA ALA A 323 22.71 -12.02 22.08
C ALA A 323 21.20 -11.83 21.91
N TRP A 324 20.72 -10.57 21.84
CA TRP A 324 19.32 -10.26 21.56
C TRP A 324 18.85 -10.80 20.20
N ARG A 325 19.67 -10.63 19.15
CA ARG A 325 19.42 -11.19 17.82
C ARG A 325 19.35 -12.70 17.83
N ALA A 326 20.31 -13.36 18.49
CA ALA A 326 20.35 -14.81 18.60
C ALA A 326 19.10 -15.39 19.27
N LEU A 327 18.56 -14.71 20.29
CA LEU A 327 17.38 -15.18 21.01
C LEU A 327 16.06 -14.85 20.31
N PHE A 328 15.92 -13.65 19.74
CA PHE A 328 14.63 -13.15 19.26
C PHE A 328 14.54 -12.93 17.75
N ASP A 329 15.64 -12.61 17.06
CA ASP A 329 15.66 -12.32 15.62
C ASP A 329 16.32 -13.44 14.81
N GLY A 330 15.70 -14.62 14.84
CA GLY A 330 16.01 -15.72 13.92
C GLY A 330 15.60 -15.41 12.47
N ALA A 331 15.89 -16.33 11.54
CA ALA A 331 15.43 -16.21 10.16
C ALA A 331 13.91 -15.97 10.11
N ALA A 332 13.46 -15.04 9.27
CA ALA A 332 12.04 -14.82 9.07
C ALA A 332 11.40 -16.11 8.53
N LYS A 333 10.39 -16.61 9.23
CA LYS A 333 9.66 -17.79 8.77
C LYS A 333 8.69 -17.38 7.65
N PRO A 334 8.29 -18.29 6.74
CA PRO A 334 7.35 -17.95 5.67
C PRO A 334 6.07 -17.27 6.16
N GLU A 335 5.55 -17.63 7.33
CA GLU A 335 4.37 -16.99 7.93
C GLU A 335 4.59 -15.53 8.34
N ASP A 336 5.83 -15.11 8.61
CA ASP A 336 6.19 -13.75 9.03
C ASP A 336 6.36 -12.79 7.85
N LEU A 337 6.55 -13.33 6.64
CA LEU A 337 6.91 -12.56 5.46
C LEU A 337 5.65 -11.99 4.79
N PRO A 338 5.67 -10.72 4.35
CA PRO A 338 4.62 -10.22 3.47
C PRO A 338 4.57 -11.12 2.22
N PRO A 339 3.38 -11.34 1.64
CA PRO A 339 3.28 -12.08 0.38
C PRO A 339 4.19 -11.42 -0.66
N GLU A 340 4.91 -12.22 -1.42
CA GLU A 340 5.77 -11.70 -2.48
C GLU A 340 4.93 -10.85 -3.44
N HIS A 341 5.31 -9.59 -3.62
CA HIS A 341 4.86 -8.81 -4.77
C HIS A 341 5.48 -9.46 -6.00
N PRO A 342 4.70 -10.04 -6.93
CA PRO A 342 5.28 -10.53 -8.17
C PRO A 342 5.88 -9.34 -8.92
N ALA A 343 7.13 -9.52 -9.38
CA ALA A 343 7.89 -8.53 -10.13
C ALA A 343 7.30 -8.22 -11.51
#